data_AF-A0A525VI17-F1
#
_entry.id   AF-A0A525VI17-F1
#
_cell.length_a   1.000
_cell.length_b   1.000
_cell.length_c   1.000
_cell.angle_alpha   90.00
_cell.angle_beta   90.00
_cell.angle_gamma   90.00
#
_symmetry.space_group_name_H-M   'P 1'
#
loop_
_entity.id
_entity.type
_entity.pdbx_description
1 polymer ?
#
loop_
_entity_poly.entity_id
_entity_poly.type
_entity_poly.pdbx_seq_one_letter_code
_entity_poly.pdbx_strand_id
1 'polypeptide(L)' 'MANKPAVSSDVAQSADWNAEDQNLLSATLSAMPAQRLAWLEEALCVAYASGALKPRRLIDKEEWEGMSPGTLS' A
#
# COMPACT_ATOMS: atom_id res chain seq x y z
N MET A 1 27.65 33.57 29.88
CA MET A 1 26.72 33.86 28.78
C MET A 1 26.17 32.54 28.29
N ALA A 2 24.85 32.37 28.31
CA ALA A 2 24.20 31.10 28.01
C ALA A 2 24.22 30.84 26.49
N ASN A 3 25.02 29.88 26.05
CA ASN A 3 24.99 29.31 24.72
C ASN A 3 23.76 28.42 24.60
N LYS A 4 22.67 29.01 24.13
CA LYS A 4 21.45 28.30 23.72
C LYS A 4 21.82 27.37 22.56
N PRO A 5 21.68 26.03 22.67
CA PRO A 5 21.85 25.18 21.51
C PRO A 5 20.73 25.55 20.53
N ALA A 6 21.12 25.94 19.32
CA ALA A 6 20.20 26.03 18.21
C ALA A 6 19.51 24.67 18.11
N VAL A 7 18.20 24.66 18.36
CA VAL A 7 17.34 23.52 18.04
C VAL A 7 17.62 23.21 16.57
N SER A 8 18.35 22.11 16.36
CA SER A 8 18.37 21.44 15.07
C SER A 8 16.92 21.06 14.86
N SER A 9 16.22 21.85 14.04
CA SER A 9 14.91 21.50 13.53
C SER A 9 15.11 20.33 12.58
N ASP A 10 15.39 19.16 13.15
CA ASP A 10 15.14 17.84 12.59
C ASP A 10 13.61 17.63 12.58
N VAL A 11 12.92 18.58 11.94
CA VAL A 11 11.56 18.37 11.47
C VAL A 11 11.77 17.49 10.27
N ALA A 12 11.70 16.18 10.53
CA ALA A 12 11.49 15.14 9.54
C ALA A 12 10.66 15.74 8.42
N GLN A 13 11.25 15.83 7.22
CA GLN A 13 10.53 16.14 6.00
C GLN A 13 9.33 15.19 6.00
N SER A 14 8.17 15.76 6.34
CA SER A 14 6.89 15.10 6.12
C SER A 14 6.94 14.58 4.70
N ALA A 15 6.50 13.34 4.50
CA ALA A 15 6.37 12.74 3.19
C ALA A 15 5.53 13.66 2.30
N ASP A 16 6.19 14.60 1.62
CA ASP A 16 5.57 15.58 0.75
C ASP A 16 5.19 14.81 -0.51
N TRP A 17 3.97 14.28 -0.48
CA TRP A 17 3.29 13.77 -1.66
C TRP A 17 3.29 14.88 -2.70
N ASN A 18 4.15 14.75 -3.70
CA ASN A 18 4.37 15.80 -4.67
C ASN A 18 3.18 15.87 -5.65
N ALA A 19 3.07 16.96 -6.40
CA ALA A 19 2.00 17.14 -7.39
C ALA A 19 1.98 15.99 -8.42
N GLU A 20 3.15 15.44 -8.72
CA GLU A 20 3.33 14.28 -9.58
C GLU A 20 2.72 13.00 -8.97
N ASP A 21 2.86 12.78 -7.67
CA ASP A 21 2.28 11.62 -6.98
C ASP A 21 0.74 11.71 -6.95
N GLN A 22 0.22 12.93 -6.75
CA GLN A 22 -1.21 13.21 -6.79
C GLN A 22 -1.79 13.03 -8.20
N ASN A 23 -1.06 13.45 -9.23
CA ASN A 23 -1.45 13.27 -10.63
C ASN A 23 -1.43 11.79 -11.03
N LEU A 24 -0.41 11.05 -10.58
CA LEU A 24 -0.29 9.61 -10.81
C LEU A 24 -1.48 8.87 -10.17
N LEU A 25 -1.80 9.18 -8.91
CA LEU A 25 -2.96 8.61 -8.22
C LEU A 25 -4.27 8.92 -8.97
N SER A 26 -4.44 10.17 -9.41
CA SER A 26 -5.64 10.59 -10.15
C SER A 26 -5.79 9.85 -11.49
N ALA A 27 -4.69 9.69 -12.22
CA ALA A 27 -4.66 8.92 -13.46
C ALA A 27 -4.97 7.43 -13.21
N THR A 28 -4.41 6.84 -12.16
CA THR A 28 -4.69 5.46 -11.74
C THR A 28 -6.14 5.27 -11.34
N LEU A 29 -6.74 6.21 -10.61
CA LEU A 29 -8.16 6.15 -10.23
C LEU A 29 -9.09 6.35 -11.43
N SER A 30 -8.67 7.18 -12.40
CA SER A 30 -9.39 7.38 -13.66
C SER A 30 -9.22 6.22 -14.65
N ALA A 31 -8.25 5.32 -14.44
CA ALA A 31 -8.06 4.16 -15.29
C ALA A 31 -9.28 3.21 -15.22
N MET A 32 -9.59 2.58 -16.35
CA MET A 32 -10.70 1.62 -16.42
C MET A 32 -10.47 0.50 -15.40
N PRO A 33 -11.53 -0.05 -14.78
CA PRO A 33 -11.40 -1.11 -13.80
C PRO A 33 -10.51 -2.28 -14.27
N ALA A 34 -10.60 -2.67 -15.54
CA ALA A 34 -9.75 -3.70 -16.13
C ALA A 34 -8.25 -3.35 -16.14
N GLN A 35 -7.90 -2.08 -16.37
CA GLN A 35 -6.50 -1.63 -16.39
C GLN A 35 -5.89 -1.63 -14.97
N ARG A 36 -6.68 -1.22 -13.98
CA ARG A 36 -6.27 -1.31 -12.57
C ARG A 36 -6.03 -2.75 -12.13
N LEU A 37 -6.89 -3.67 -12.54
CA LEU A 37 -6.72 -5.10 -12.24
C LEU A 37 -5.45 -5.66 -12.89
N ALA A 38 -5.19 -5.34 -14.16
CA ALA A 38 -3.97 -5.76 -14.84
C ALA A 38 -2.69 -5.29 -14.12
N TRP A 39 -2.66 -4.04 -13.65
CA TRP A 39 -1.53 -3.53 -12.87
C TRP A 39 -1.36 -4.20 -11.52
N LEU A 40 -2.46 -4.53 -10.84
CA LEU A 40 -2.41 -5.26 -9.58
C LEU A 40 -1.90 -6.69 -9.78
N GLU A 41 -2.33 -7.37 -10.84
CA GLU A 41 -1.86 -8.72 -11.19
C GLU A 41 -0.35 -8.71 -11.50
N GLU A 42 0.14 -7.72 -12.26
CA GLU A 42 1.56 -7.56 -12.55
C GLU A 42 2.38 -7.30 -11.28
N ALA A 43 1.92 -6.36 -10.43
CA ALA A 43 2.58 -6.07 -9.17
C ALA A 43 2.64 -7.29 -8.24
N LEU A 44 1.56 -8.07 -8.19
CA LEU A 44 1.52 -9.33 -7.44
C LEU A 44 2.51 -10.36 -7.98
N CYS A 45 2.58 -10.54 -9.29
CA CYS A 45 3.55 -11.45 -9.92
C CYS A 45 4.99 -11.07 -9.56
N VAL A 46 5.35 -9.79 -9.64
CA VAL A 46 6.68 -9.29 -9.25
C VAL A 46 6.94 -9.52 -7.77
N ALA A 47 5.95 -9.26 -6.91
CA ALA A 47 6.09 -9.44 -5.47
C ALA A 47 6.26 -10.92 -5.06
N TYR A 48 5.63 -11.86 -5.76
CA TYR A 48 5.88 -13.29 -5.56
C TYR A 48 7.23 -13.72 -6.11
N ALA A 49 7.61 -13.27 -7.31
CA ALA A 49 8.88 -13.64 -7.93
C ALA A 49 10.10 -13.13 -7.14
N SER A 50 9.97 -11.96 -6.52
CA SER A 50 10.99 -11.38 -5.64
C SER A 50 10.99 -11.94 -4.21
N GLY A 51 10.02 -12.77 -3.85
CA GLY A 51 9.86 -13.29 -2.49
C GLY A 51 9.39 -12.26 -1.46
N ALA A 52 8.96 -11.06 -1.90
CA ALA A 52 8.39 -10.05 -1.02
C ALA A 52 7.05 -10.51 -0.42
N LEU A 53 6.29 -11.32 -1.16
CA LEU A 53 5.10 -12.00 -0.66
C LEU A 53 5.39 -13.47 -0.40
N LYS A 54 4.98 -13.94 0.78
CA LYS A 54 4.95 -15.38 1.07
C LYS A 54 3.87 -16.02 0.20
N PRO A 55 4.13 -17.17 -0.44
CA PRO A 55 3.10 -17.93 -1.14
C PRO A 55 1.87 -18.07 -0.24
N ARG A 56 0.74 -17.57 -0.71
CA ARG A 56 -0.52 -17.66 0.03
C ARG A 56 -0.77 -19.16 0.19
N ARG A 57 -0.78 -19.63 1.45
CA ARG A 57 -1.27 -20.99 1.72
C ARG A 57 -2.69 -21.04 1.17
N LEU A 58 -3.05 -22.14 0.52
CA LEU A 58 -4.44 -22.41 0.18
C LEU A 58 -5.22 -22.31 1.49
N ILE A 59 -6.03 -21.25 1.60
CA ILE A 59 -7.01 -21.12 2.65
C ILE A 59 -8.10 -22.11 2.26
N ASP A 60 -8.29 -23.14 3.08
CA ASP A 60 -9.36 -24.10 2.84
C ASP A 60 -10.71 -23.38 2.89
N LYS A 61 -11.69 -23.90 2.16
CA LYS A 61 -13.00 -23.26 2.00
C LYS A 61 -13.66 -22.93 3.34
N GLU A 62 -13.50 -23.79 4.35
CA GLU A 62 -13.98 -23.52 5.72
C GLU A 62 -13.30 -22.31 6.39
N GLU A 63 -12.00 -22.10 6.17
CA GLU A 63 -11.27 -20.97 6.75
C GLU A 63 -11.67 -19.65 6.05
N TRP A 64 -11.97 -19.69 4.74
CA TRP A 64 -12.50 -18.53 4.00
C TRP A 64 -13.90 -18.13 4.46
N GLU A 65 -14.78 -19.12 4.71
CA GLU A 65 -16.13 -18.87 5.24
C GLU A 65 -16.08 -18.34 6.69
N GLY A 66 -15.13 -18.81 7.51
CA GLY A 66 -14.91 -18.30 8.88
C GLY A 66 -14.28 -16.90 8.95
N MET A 67 -13.60 -16.46 7.89
CA MET A 67 -12.98 -15.13 7.79
C MET A 67 -13.94 -14.04 7.32
N SER A 68 -15.18 -14.38 6.92
CA SER A 68 -16.17 -13.38 6.52
C SER A 68 -16.67 -12.61 7.76
N PRO A 69 -16.38 -11.29 7.89
CA PRO A 69 -16.82 -10.53 9.03
C PRO A 69 -18.30 -10.19 8.83
N GLY A 70 -19.20 -11.04 9.29
CA GLY A 70 -20.61 -10.69 9.38
C GLY A 70 -21.61 -11.82 9.29
N THR A 71 -21.72 -12.62 10.37
CA THR A 71 -23.04 -13.04 10.88
C THR A 71 -22.94 -13.36 12.37
N LEU A 72 -22.87 -12.32 13.20
CA LEU A 72 -23.34 -12.37 14.58
C LEU A 72 -24.58 -11.49 14.64
N SER A 73 -25.75 -12.09 14.44
CA SER A 73 -27.01 -11.67 15.05
C SER A 73 -28.03 -12.79 14.98
#